data_AF-A0AA35YZB8-F1
#
_entry.id   AF-A0AA35YZB8-F1
#
_cell.length_a   1.000
_cell.length_b   1.000
_cell.length_c   1.000
_cell.angle_alpha   90.00
_cell.angle_beta   90.00
_cell.angle_gamma   90.00
#
_symmetry.space_group_name_H-M   'P 1'
#
loop_
_entity.id
_entity.type
_entity.pdbx_description
1 polymer ?
#
loop_
_entity_poly.entity_id
_entity_poly.type
_entity_poly.pdbx_seq_one_letter_code
_entity_poly.pdbx_strand_id
1 'polypeptide(L)'
;MTDCEEYMLLNLDEVKIPELFLLLLDDHIGARLFIDSHDDVNLHGTFLRRFVIFITIVLIIFLKSISMFMACFGSFIEATLNLWSEYDSFCMLVVMKIRGKTRVCRDSPDFSSVIGLTDTRLELDPEISHEDPRYNSSLAIMAAKTAYENEARVKKIVQDHWKMKPLGFFNCSNAFESKEMSEKRHPTQAFIFSDDTRDYELICVSFRGTSPFSADDWCTDLDLSWYLLGDIGKVHMGFLKALGLQKKHKRCASLPKDIEEDKHGRNIFAYYKIKKVLKQKLDENKNARFMLTGHSLGGALAVLFPALLAFHEDFELLERLEGVYTFGQPRVGDEQFCKSMEELLGVKRYFRFVYANDVVPRIPFDDSDLLFKHFGYCYHFNILYKGKVVDEVPNKNYFAIKSFVPMYLNAVLELARSFVLPYAFGESYREGILLLGVRLFGLIVPGASAHCPQDYVNLTRLASPDTFHELDDYSSDE
;
A
#
# COMPACT_ATOMS: atom_id res chain seq x y z
N MET A 1 -17.99 1.89 -31.53
CA MET A 1 -18.65 2.59 -30.42
C MET A 1 -17.56 2.84 -29.40
N THR A 2 -17.46 4.03 -28.83
CA THR A 2 -16.36 4.40 -27.95
C THR A 2 -16.56 3.74 -26.58
N ASP A 3 -15.85 2.63 -26.34
CA ASP A 3 -15.98 1.80 -25.13
C ASP A 3 -15.64 2.63 -23.88
N CYS A 4 -16.67 3.04 -23.16
CA CYS A 4 -16.56 3.48 -21.77
C CYS A 4 -16.95 2.27 -20.92
N GLU A 5 -15.99 1.72 -20.18
CA GLU A 5 -16.23 0.62 -19.24
C GLU A 5 -17.21 1.02 -18.13
N GLU A 6 -17.93 0.05 -17.58
CA GLU A 6 -18.84 0.27 -16.46
C GLU A 6 -18.07 0.68 -15.20
N TYR A 7 -18.61 1.65 -14.46
CA TYR A 7 -18.05 2.06 -13.17
C TYR A 7 -19.12 2.64 -12.25
N MET A 8 -18.75 2.81 -10.99
CA MET A 8 -19.48 3.60 -9.98
C MET A 8 -18.48 4.49 -9.26
N LEU A 9 -18.69 5.80 -9.35
CA LEU A 9 -17.84 6.83 -8.75
C LEU A 9 -18.62 7.57 -7.67
N LEU A 10 -18.07 7.62 -6.46
CA LEU A 10 -18.53 8.48 -5.38
C LEU A 10 -17.89 9.86 -5.52
N ASN A 11 -18.64 10.83 -6.04
CA ASN A 11 -18.20 12.22 -6.18
C ASN A 11 -18.40 12.99 -4.86
N LEU A 12 -17.38 12.90 -4.00
CA LEU A 12 -17.39 13.48 -2.66
C LEU A 12 -17.58 15.00 -2.61
N ASP A 13 -17.25 15.72 -3.70
CA ASP A 13 -17.37 17.18 -3.74
C ASP A 13 -18.82 17.63 -4.00
N GLU A 14 -19.69 16.73 -4.44
CA GLU A 14 -21.11 16.98 -4.67
C GLU A 14 -22.00 16.55 -3.50
N VAL A 15 -21.41 15.94 -2.45
CA VAL A 15 -22.15 15.44 -1.29
C VAL A 15 -22.75 16.60 -0.49
N LYS A 16 -24.07 16.65 -0.42
CA LYS A 16 -24.83 17.52 0.50
C LYS A 16 -25.29 16.72 1.71
N ILE A 17 -25.23 17.33 2.91
CA ILE A 17 -25.62 16.66 4.17
C ILE A 17 -27.03 16.02 4.11
N PRO A 18 -28.09 16.69 3.62
CA PRO A 18 -29.41 16.08 3.55
C PRO A 18 -29.45 14.85 2.62
N GLU A 19 -28.75 14.90 1.48
CA GLU A 19 -28.68 13.78 0.54
C GLU A 19 -27.93 12.59 1.12
N LEU A 20 -26.91 12.83 1.95
CA LEU A 20 -26.20 11.78 2.67
C LEU A 20 -27.13 11.04 3.64
N PHE A 21 -28.00 11.74 4.38
CA PHE A 21 -28.98 11.09 5.26
C PHE A 21 -30.07 10.33 4.50
N LEU A 22 -30.45 10.78 3.29
CA LEU A 22 -31.40 10.04 2.44
C LEU A 22 -30.88 8.64 2.08
N LEU A 23 -29.55 8.44 2.04
CA LEU A 23 -28.94 7.13 1.84
C LEU A 23 -29.41 6.11 2.90
N LEU A 24 -29.68 6.53 4.13
CA LEU A 24 -30.17 5.63 5.19
C LEU A 24 -31.67 5.31 5.06
N LEU A 25 -32.43 6.15 4.36
CA LEU A 25 -33.90 6.10 4.31
C LEU A 25 -34.44 5.43 3.04
N ASP A 26 -33.79 5.64 1.90
CA ASP A 26 -34.22 5.15 0.60
C ASP A 26 -33.16 4.23 -0.03
N ASP A 27 -33.63 3.09 -0.56
CA ASP A 27 -32.81 1.97 -1.01
C ASP A 27 -32.19 2.19 -2.39
N HIS A 28 -32.67 3.19 -3.14
CA HIS A 28 -32.18 3.53 -4.46
C HIS A 28 -30.92 4.40 -4.36
N ILE A 29 -29.77 3.73 -4.37
CA ILE A 29 -28.44 4.34 -4.25
C ILE A 29 -28.14 5.19 -5.49
N GLY A 30 -28.50 4.72 -6.69
CA GLY A 30 -28.23 5.43 -7.95
C GLY A 30 -28.92 6.79 -8.10
N ALA A 31 -30.00 7.07 -7.38
CA ALA A 31 -30.66 8.39 -7.40
C ALA A 31 -29.89 9.49 -6.68
N ARG A 32 -28.76 9.20 -6.02
CA ARG A 32 -27.98 10.19 -5.29
C ARG A 32 -27.10 10.96 -6.24
N LEU A 33 -27.17 12.31 -6.20
CA LEU A 33 -26.41 13.17 -7.11
C LEU A 33 -24.90 12.99 -7.01
N PHE A 34 -24.39 12.60 -5.84
CA PHE A 34 -22.98 12.34 -5.61
C PHE A 34 -22.51 10.95 -6.09
N ILE A 35 -23.38 10.15 -6.71
CA ILE A 35 -23.03 8.84 -7.28
C ILE A 35 -23.15 8.95 -8.79
N ASP A 36 -22.03 8.75 -9.48
CA ASP A 36 -21.96 8.71 -10.95
C ASP A 36 -21.73 7.26 -11.36
N SER A 37 -22.74 6.60 -11.93
CA SER A 37 -22.65 5.21 -12.38
C SER A 37 -23.11 5.04 -13.83
N HIS A 38 -22.66 3.94 -14.45
CA HIS A 38 -23.10 3.58 -15.79
C HIS A 38 -24.58 3.11 -15.83
N ASP A 39 -25.09 2.55 -14.73
CA ASP A 39 -26.50 2.11 -14.57
C ASP A 39 -27.14 2.70 -13.31
N ASP A 40 -27.47 4.00 -13.35
CA ASP A 40 -28.10 4.72 -12.24
C ASP A 40 -29.50 4.17 -11.88
N VAL A 41 -30.17 3.46 -12.80
CA VAL A 41 -31.60 3.10 -12.67
C VAL A 41 -31.82 1.85 -11.81
N ASN A 42 -30.88 0.90 -11.79
CA ASN A 42 -31.04 -0.36 -11.06
C ASN A 42 -30.15 -0.50 -9.81
N LEU A 43 -29.39 0.54 -9.45
CA LEU A 43 -28.48 0.48 -8.31
C LEU A 43 -29.22 0.64 -6.97
N HIS A 44 -29.79 -0.46 -6.49
CA HIS A 44 -30.36 -0.57 -5.13
C HIS A 44 -29.38 -1.24 -4.16
N GLY A 45 -29.54 -0.99 -2.87
CA GLY A 45 -28.72 -1.65 -1.85
C GLY A 45 -29.43 -1.88 -0.52
N THR A 46 -28.99 -2.93 0.17
CA THR A 46 -29.43 -3.25 1.53
C THR A 46 -29.12 -2.10 2.49
N PHE A 47 -29.79 -2.09 3.64
CA PHE A 47 -29.49 -1.09 4.68
C PHE A 47 -28.02 -1.14 5.11
N LEU A 48 -27.44 -2.34 5.23
CA LEU A 48 -26.03 -2.50 5.62
C LEU A 48 -25.09 -1.84 4.60
N ARG A 49 -25.27 -2.12 3.31
CA ARG A 49 -24.49 -1.50 2.22
C ARG A 49 -24.61 0.02 2.25
N ARG A 50 -25.83 0.54 2.43
CA ARG A 50 -26.12 1.98 2.52
C ARG A 50 -25.48 2.62 3.76
N PHE A 51 -25.52 1.93 4.91
CA PHE A 51 -24.89 2.39 6.15
C PHE A 51 -23.37 2.41 6.06
N VAL A 52 -22.75 1.43 5.40
CA VAL A 52 -21.30 1.42 5.14
C VAL A 52 -20.91 2.59 4.25
N ILE A 53 -21.61 2.81 3.13
CA ILE A 53 -21.35 3.98 2.27
C ILE A 53 -21.53 5.29 3.06
N PHE A 54 -22.58 5.39 3.88
CA PHE A 54 -22.82 6.55 4.74
C PHE A 54 -21.64 6.81 5.68
N ILE A 55 -21.21 5.82 6.46
CA ILE A 55 -20.16 6.01 7.48
C ILE A 55 -18.81 6.30 6.83
N THR A 56 -18.53 5.69 5.69
CA THR A 56 -17.34 5.95 4.89
C THR A 56 -17.30 7.39 4.40
N ILE A 57 -18.41 7.91 3.84
CA ILE A 57 -18.46 9.31 3.40
C ILE A 57 -18.31 10.27 4.59
N VAL A 58 -18.92 9.98 5.73
CA VAL A 58 -18.74 10.77 6.96
C VAL A 58 -17.27 10.80 7.40
N LEU A 59 -16.60 9.65 7.39
CA LEU A 59 -15.19 9.53 7.77
C LEU A 59 -14.29 10.32 6.79
N ILE A 60 -14.56 10.22 5.50
CA ILE A 60 -13.84 10.98 4.46
C ILE A 60 -14.03 12.49 4.65
N ILE A 61 -15.26 12.96 4.90
CA ILE A 61 -15.54 14.38 5.17
C ILE A 61 -14.77 14.84 6.42
N PHE A 62 -14.75 14.02 7.47
CA PHE A 62 -13.98 14.29 8.69
C PHE A 62 -12.47 14.40 8.40
N LEU A 63 -11.88 13.42 7.70
CA LEU A 63 -10.46 13.43 7.32
C LEU A 63 -10.10 14.65 6.48
N LYS A 64 -10.91 14.99 5.48
CA LYS A 64 -10.74 16.21 4.68
C LYS A 64 -10.76 17.47 5.55
N SER A 65 -11.63 17.53 6.55
CA SER A 65 -11.75 18.69 7.47
C SER A 65 -10.52 18.91 8.35
N ILE A 66 -9.77 17.85 8.67
CA ILE A 66 -8.54 17.92 9.49
C ILE A 66 -7.25 17.80 8.66
N SER A 67 -7.35 17.74 7.33
CA SER A 67 -6.23 17.48 6.41
C SER A 67 -5.03 18.42 6.62
N MET A 68 -5.28 19.72 6.75
CA MET A 68 -4.23 20.72 7.00
C MET A 68 -3.54 20.49 8.34
N PHE A 69 -4.31 20.17 9.39
CA PHE A 69 -3.77 19.87 10.70
C PHE A 69 -2.89 18.62 10.66
N MET A 70 -3.35 17.53 10.02
CA MET A 70 -2.57 16.31 9.84
C MET A 70 -1.24 16.61 9.14
N ALA A 71 -1.27 17.32 8.00
CA ALA A 71 -0.07 17.64 7.22
C ALA A 71 0.93 18.51 8.01
N CYS A 72 0.45 19.52 8.75
CA CYS A 72 1.29 20.35 9.62
C CYS A 72 1.89 19.53 10.77
N PHE A 73 1.09 18.68 11.42
CA PHE A 73 1.54 17.84 12.52
C PHE A 73 2.60 16.82 12.06
N GLY A 74 2.36 16.14 10.94
CA GLY A 74 3.35 15.24 10.35
C GLY A 74 4.66 15.95 10.01
N SER A 75 4.58 17.13 9.39
CA SER A 75 5.76 17.94 9.07
C SER A 75 6.54 18.39 10.31
N PHE A 76 5.83 18.71 11.39
CA PHE A 76 6.43 19.04 12.67
C PHE A 76 7.16 17.84 13.30
N ILE A 77 6.54 16.65 13.28
CA ILE A 77 7.15 15.42 13.80
C ILE A 77 8.41 15.07 13.02
N GLU A 78 8.35 15.05 11.69
CA GLU A 78 9.51 14.78 10.83
C GLU A 78 10.65 15.76 11.08
N ALA A 79 10.36 17.07 11.06
CA ALA A 79 11.38 18.08 11.27
C ALA A 79 12.03 17.96 12.65
N THR A 80 11.24 17.71 13.69
CA THR A 80 11.74 17.60 15.07
C THR A 80 12.63 16.37 15.23
N LEU A 81 12.19 15.21 14.74
CA LEU A 81 12.93 13.96 14.89
C LEU A 81 14.18 13.90 14.01
N ASN A 82 14.13 14.43 12.78
CA ASN A 82 15.32 14.52 11.92
C ASN A 82 16.38 15.48 12.47
N LEU A 83 15.97 16.61 13.07
CA LEU A 83 16.93 17.46 13.79
C LEU A 83 17.52 16.72 14.98
N TRP A 84 16.72 15.95 15.71
CA TRP A 84 17.23 15.22 16.86
C TRP A 84 18.29 14.18 16.46
N SER A 85 18.06 13.45 15.37
CA SER A 85 19.06 12.49 14.84
C SER A 85 20.34 13.15 14.34
N GLU A 86 20.31 14.41 13.88
CA GLU A 86 21.48 15.11 13.36
C GLU A 86 22.40 15.64 14.47
N TYR A 87 21.85 16.09 15.59
CA TYR A 87 22.61 16.82 16.62
C TYR A 87 22.92 16.01 17.88
N ASP A 88 22.28 14.85 18.07
CA ASP A 88 22.46 13.88 19.17
C ASP A 88 22.47 14.51 20.60
N SER A 89 21.96 15.75 20.71
CA SER A 89 21.98 16.57 21.92
C SER A 89 20.93 17.66 21.84
N PHE A 90 20.00 17.67 22.81
CA PHE A 90 18.97 18.70 22.96
C PHE A 90 19.58 20.11 23.08
N CYS A 91 20.71 20.24 23.79
CA CYS A 91 21.41 21.52 23.94
C CYS A 91 21.95 22.05 22.61
N MET A 92 22.53 21.19 21.76
CA MET A 92 23.02 21.59 20.44
C MET A 92 21.88 22.00 19.51
N LEU A 93 20.74 21.31 19.58
CA LEU A 93 19.54 21.65 18.83
C LEU A 93 19.01 23.04 19.22
N VAL A 94 18.95 23.36 20.51
CA VAL A 94 18.57 24.69 21.01
C VAL A 94 19.55 25.77 20.54
N VAL A 95 20.87 25.52 20.63
CA VAL A 95 21.92 26.46 20.19
C VAL A 95 21.83 26.72 18.68
N MET A 96 21.64 25.69 17.85
CA MET A 96 21.53 25.86 16.40
C MET A 96 20.23 26.52 15.97
N LYS A 97 19.14 26.32 16.73
CA LYS A 97 17.87 27.02 16.55
C LYS A 97 18.02 28.51 16.84
N ILE A 98 18.71 28.88 17.92
CA ILE A 98 19.04 30.29 18.23
C ILE A 98 19.95 30.90 17.15
N ARG A 99 20.85 30.13 16.55
CA ARG A 99 21.75 30.56 15.46
C ARG A 99 21.10 30.61 14.07
N GLY A 100 19.83 30.25 13.93
CA GLY A 100 19.11 30.26 12.65
C GLY A 100 19.60 29.23 11.62
N LYS A 101 20.36 28.20 12.05
CA LYS A 101 20.96 27.19 11.15
C LYS A 101 20.16 25.87 11.07
N THR A 102 19.00 25.80 11.69
CA THR A 102 18.17 24.58 11.75
C THR A 102 17.22 24.51 10.54
N ARG A 103 17.75 24.21 9.36
CA ARG A 103 16.92 23.91 8.20
C ARG A 103 17.06 22.44 7.83
N VAL A 104 16.04 21.66 8.17
CA VAL A 104 15.90 20.28 7.69
C VAL A 104 15.66 20.32 6.19
N CYS A 105 16.57 19.75 5.42
CA CYS A 105 16.41 19.60 3.98
C CYS A 105 15.68 18.28 3.71
N ARG A 106 14.40 18.34 3.32
CA ARG A 106 13.59 17.14 3.05
C ARG A 106 14.11 16.30 1.88
N ASP A 107 14.80 16.95 0.93
CA ASP A 107 15.39 16.29 -0.24
C ASP A 107 16.79 15.73 0.05
N SER A 108 17.25 15.81 1.31
CA SER A 108 18.54 15.26 1.72
C SER A 108 18.49 13.73 1.78
N PRO A 109 19.57 13.03 1.39
CA PRO A 109 19.67 11.59 1.60
C PRO A 109 19.65 11.18 3.08
N ASP A 110 19.93 12.10 3.99
CA ASP A 110 19.92 11.84 5.44
C ASP A 110 18.56 12.09 6.09
N PHE A 111 17.60 12.71 5.37
CA PHE A 111 16.25 12.93 5.87
C PHE A 111 15.43 11.64 5.86
N SER A 112 14.83 11.28 7.00
CA SER A 112 13.95 10.13 7.15
C SER A 112 12.48 10.55 7.22
N SER A 113 11.62 9.85 6.50
CA SER A 113 10.16 9.96 6.62
C SER A 113 9.68 9.52 8.01
N VAL A 114 8.44 9.84 8.38
CA VAL A 114 7.81 9.30 9.60
C VAL A 114 7.89 7.78 9.66
N ILE A 115 7.69 7.10 8.53
CA ILE A 115 7.76 5.63 8.44
C ILE A 115 9.20 5.15 8.68
N GLY A 116 10.19 5.76 8.03
CA GLY A 116 11.60 5.45 8.27
C GLY A 116 12.07 5.73 9.70
N LEU A 117 11.43 6.68 10.39
CA LEU A 117 11.68 6.95 11.81
C LEU A 117 11.01 5.94 12.75
N THR A 118 9.99 5.20 12.29
CA THR A 118 9.43 4.10 13.08
C THR A 118 10.35 2.89 13.09
N ASP A 119 11.05 2.59 11.99
CA ASP A 119 12.04 1.52 11.87
C ASP A 119 13.30 2.01 11.12
N THR A 120 14.33 2.33 11.90
CA THR A 120 15.59 2.92 11.43
C THR A 120 16.54 1.93 10.75
N ARG A 121 16.21 0.63 10.70
CA ARG A 121 17.07 -0.37 10.05
C ARG A 121 17.08 -0.17 8.53
N LEU A 122 18.27 -0.01 7.96
CA LEU A 122 18.45 0.15 6.52
C LEU A 122 19.00 -1.12 5.85
N GLU A 123 19.79 -1.91 6.58
CA GLU A 123 20.45 -3.10 6.06
C GLU A 123 19.49 -4.26 5.83
N LEU A 124 19.72 -5.02 4.77
CA LEU A 124 19.16 -6.36 4.60
C LEU A 124 19.71 -7.27 5.71
N ASP A 125 18.96 -8.30 6.07
CA ASP A 125 19.40 -9.23 7.11
C ASP A 125 20.50 -10.15 6.56
N PRO A 126 21.73 -10.10 7.10
CA PRO A 126 22.84 -10.90 6.57
C PRO A 126 22.64 -12.41 6.79
N GLU A 127 21.73 -12.81 7.67
CA GLU A 127 21.40 -14.23 7.91
C GLU A 127 20.45 -14.80 6.83
N ILE A 128 19.83 -13.94 6.01
CA ILE A 128 18.92 -14.35 4.94
C ILE A 128 19.66 -14.27 3.60
N SER A 129 20.25 -15.40 3.21
CA SER A 129 20.93 -15.54 1.92
C SER A 129 19.94 -15.59 0.73
N HIS A 130 20.43 -15.46 -0.50
CA HIS A 130 19.62 -15.56 -1.72
C HIS A 130 18.89 -16.91 -1.90
N GLU A 131 19.42 -17.98 -1.32
CA GLU A 131 18.84 -19.33 -1.33
C GLU A 131 17.77 -19.52 -0.24
N ASP A 132 17.70 -18.60 0.73
CA ASP A 132 16.69 -18.66 1.77
C ASP A 132 15.30 -18.34 1.19
N PRO A 133 14.27 -19.17 1.44
CA PRO A 133 12.92 -18.94 0.91
C PRO A 133 12.32 -17.60 1.36
N ARG A 134 12.83 -17.01 2.46
CA ARG A 134 12.41 -15.71 2.97
C ARG A 134 12.97 -14.55 2.17
N TYR A 135 14.05 -14.73 1.40
CA TYR A 135 14.83 -13.65 0.79
C TYR A 135 13.96 -12.67 0.00
N ASN A 136 13.16 -13.17 -0.95
CA ASN A 136 12.33 -12.31 -1.80
C ASN A 136 11.34 -11.49 -0.96
N SER A 137 10.71 -12.11 0.05
CA SER A 137 9.78 -11.41 0.95
C SER A 137 10.50 -10.39 1.85
N SER A 138 11.72 -10.70 2.30
CA SER A 138 12.54 -9.81 3.12
C SER A 138 13.01 -8.59 2.32
N LEU A 139 13.49 -8.79 1.10
CA LEU A 139 13.82 -7.72 0.17
C LEU A 139 12.58 -6.90 -0.18
N ALA A 140 11.44 -7.56 -0.43
CA ALA A 140 10.18 -6.92 -0.76
C ALA A 140 9.69 -5.96 0.33
N ILE A 141 9.74 -6.35 1.62
CA ILE A 141 9.31 -5.46 2.70
C ILE A 141 10.30 -4.32 2.93
N MET A 142 11.61 -4.58 2.79
CA MET A 142 12.61 -3.52 2.89
C MET A 142 12.43 -2.51 1.76
N ALA A 143 12.11 -2.95 0.55
CA ALA A 143 11.73 -2.09 -0.57
C ALA A 143 10.43 -1.32 -0.29
N ALA A 144 9.37 -1.99 0.15
CA ALA A 144 8.09 -1.36 0.46
C ALA A 144 8.20 -0.29 1.56
N LYS A 145 9.04 -0.53 2.59
CA LYS A 145 9.37 0.45 3.63
C LYS A 145 10.15 1.64 3.04
N THR A 146 11.17 1.37 2.24
CA THR A 146 12.00 2.41 1.60
C THR A 146 11.21 3.28 0.63
N ALA A 147 10.11 2.79 0.06
CA ALA A 147 9.27 3.56 -0.86
C ALA A 147 8.65 4.83 -0.24
N TYR A 148 8.60 4.92 1.10
CA TYR A 148 8.15 6.12 1.82
C TYR A 148 9.18 7.24 1.90
N GLU A 149 10.45 6.95 1.57
CA GLU A 149 11.56 7.91 1.65
C GLU A 149 11.65 8.80 0.42
N ASN A 150 12.39 9.91 0.53
CA ASN A 150 12.67 10.79 -0.59
C ASN A 150 13.66 10.14 -1.60
N GLU A 151 13.69 10.63 -2.84
CA GLU A 151 14.52 10.08 -3.91
C GLU A 151 16.00 9.95 -3.54
N ALA A 152 16.59 10.96 -2.91
CA ALA A 152 18.02 10.96 -2.56
C ALA A 152 18.33 9.87 -1.53
N ARG A 153 17.46 9.70 -0.53
CA ARG A 153 17.61 8.65 0.48
C ARG A 153 17.37 7.26 -0.10
N VAL A 154 16.36 7.09 -0.96
CA VAL A 154 16.12 5.83 -1.67
C VAL A 154 17.36 5.41 -2.45
N LYS A 155 17.96 6.33 -3.23
CA LYS A 155 19.21 6.06 -3.97
C LYS A 155 20.35 5.65 -3.03
N LYS A 156 20.55 6.39 -1.94
CA LYS A 156 21.55 6.07 -0.92
C LYS A 156 21.34 4.67 -0.33
N ILE A 157 20.10 4.31 0.05
CA ILE A 157 19.79 2.98 0.60
C ILE A 157 20.11 1.87 -0.41
N VAL A 158 19.60 2.00 -1.65
CA VAL A 158 19.80 0.98 -2.68
C VAL A 158 21.28 0.81 -3.04
N GLN A 159 22.02 1.91 -3.21
CA GLN A 159 23.43 1.88 -3.64
C GLN A 159 24.39 1.55 -2.50
N ASP A 160 24.25 2.23 -1.37
CA ASP A 160 25.25 2.20 -0.31
C ASP A 160 25.00 1.07 0.70
N HIS A 161 23.74 0.75 0.97
CA HIS A 161 23.38 -0.29 1.94
C HIS A 161 23.13 -1.63 1.26
N TRP A 162 22.29 -1.67 0.21
CA TRP A 162 21.94 -2.94 -0.45
C TRP A 162 22.91 -3.35 -1.55
N LYS A 163 23.81 -2.45 -1.98
CA LYS A 163 24.77 -2.67 -3.09
C LYS A 163 24.10 -3.05 -4.41
N MET A 164 22.88 -2.56 -4.61
CA MET A 164 22.06 -2.78 -5.80
C MET A 164 22.02 -1.53 -6.68
N LYS A 165 21.50 -1.66 -7.90
CA LYS A 165 21.48 -0.56 -8.88
C LYS A 165 20.11 0.11 -8.95
N PRO A 166 19.99 1.40 -8.58
CA PRO A 166 18.74 2.13 -8.77
C PRO A 166 18.48 2.35 -10.26
N LEU A 167 17.26 2.06 -10.70
CA LEU A 167 16.81 2.23 -12.08
C LEU A 167 15.89 3.45 -12.26
N GLY A 168 15.19 3.87 -11.21
CA GLY A 168 14.43 5.12 -11.23
C GLY A 168 13.60 5.35 -9.97
N PHE A 169 13.26 6.61 -9.73
CA PHE A 169 12.28 7.04 -8.73
C PHE A 169 11.26 7.91 -9.45
N PHE A 170 9.97 7.66 -9.21
CA PHE A 170 8.89 8.26 -9.97
C PHE A 170 7.88 8.90 -9.03
N ASN A 171 7.70 10.20 -9.21
CA ASN A 171 6.58 10.96 -8.66
C ASN A 171 5.50 11.04 -9.73
N CYS A 172 4.40 10.34 -9.53
CA CYS A 172 3.36 10.16 -10.54
C CYS A 172 2.11 11.00 -10.25
N SER A 173 1.49 11.47 -11.33
CA SER A 173 0.28 12.27 -11.36
C SER A 173 -0.97 11.39 -11.37
N ASN A 174 -2.09 11.95 -10.91
CA ASN A 174 -3.42 11.35 -10.98
C ASN A 174 -4.34 12.22 -11.85
N ALA A 175 -4.96 11.64 -12.88
CA ALA A 175 -5.78 12.40 -13.84
C ALA A 175 -7.10 12.94 -13.25
N PHE A 176 -7.47 12.49 -12.05
CA PHE A 176 -8.68 12.91 -11.34
C PHE A 176 -8.42 14.03 -10.32
N GLU A 177 -7.17 14.43 -10.12
CA GLU A 177 -6.81 15.55 -9.24
C GLU A 177 -6.69 16.86 -10.02
N SER A 178 -6.92 17.99 -9.33
CA SER A 178 -6.70 19.30 -9.92
C SER A 178 -5.21 19.55 -10.18
N LYS A 179 -4.90 20.35 -11.21
CA LYS A 179 -3.51 20.65 -11.60
C LYS A 179 -2.67 21.23 -10.45
N GLU A 180 -3.26 22.13 -9.65
CA GLU A 180 -2.58 22.73 -8.49
C GLU A 180 -2.29 21.72 -7.36
N MET A 181 -3.07 20.65 -7.27
CA MET A 181 -2.93 19.59 -6.27
C MET A 181 -1.89 18.57 -6.72
N SER A 182 -1.92 18.19 -8.01
CA SER A 182 -0.96 17.26 -8.62
C SER A 182 0.49 17.79 -8.63
N GLU A 183 0.70 19.09 -8.79
CA GLU A 183 2.05 19.70 -8.82
C GLU A 183 2.71 19.81 -7.43
N LYS A 184 1.91 19.77 -6.35
CA LYS A 184 2.42 19.91 -4.97
C LYS A 184 2.45 18.61 -4.18
N ARG A 185 1.65 17.61 -4.55
CA ARG A 185 1.36 16.45 -3.68
C ARG A 185 1.87 15.10 -4.21
N HIS A 186 2.07 14.93 -5.52
CA HIS A 186 2.52 13.67 -6.15
C HIS A 186 1.84 12.42 -5.54
N PRO A 187 0.57 12.15 -5.90
CA PRO A 187 -0.29 11.17 -5.20
C PRO A 187 0.21 9.73 -5.24
N THR A 188 1.11 9.40 -6.16
CA THR A 188 1.65 8.05 -6.26
C THR A 188 3.15 8.11 -6.44
N GLN A 189 3.87 7.36 -5.62
CA GLN A 189 5.31 7.23 -5.71
C GLN A 189 5.69 5.77 -5.88
N ALA A 190 6.68 5.54 -6.73
CA ALA A 190 7.27 4.24 -6.92
C ALA A 190 8.75 4.38 -7.24
N PHE A 191 9.53 3.36 -6.89
CA PHE A 191 10.91 3.27 -7.32
C PHE A 191 11.23 1.88 -7.83
N ILE A 192 12.26 1.81 -8.68
CA ILE A 192 12.72 0.59 -9.33
C ILE A 192 14.22 0.47 -9.09
N PHE A 193 14.65 -0.74 -8.77
CA PHE A 193 16.07 -1.11 -8.67
C PHE A 193 16.28 -2.51 -9.25
N SER A 194 17.52 -2.84 -9.57
CA SER A 194 17.93 -4.17 -10.02
C SER A 194 18.93 -4.77 -9.05
N ASP A 195 18.72 -6.03 -8.73
CA ASP A 195 19.66 -6.93 -8.05
C ASP A 195 20.26 -7.87 -9.10
N ASP A 196 21.56 -7.73 -9.35
CA ASP A 196 22.33 -8.56 -10.29
C ASP A 196 23.25 -9.56 -9.56
N THR A 197 23.04 -9.76 -8.26
CA THR A 197 23.87 -10.67 -7.44
C THR A 197 23.48 -12.15 -7.55
N ARG A 198 22.38 -12.44 -8.24
CA ARG A 198 21.85 -13.79 -8.51
C ARG A 198 22.28 -14.29 -9.90
N ASP A 199 21.95 -15.56 -10.20
CA ASP A 199 22.14 -16.16 -11.52
C ASP A 199 21.41 -15.42 -12.65
N TYR A 200 20.39 -14.63 -12.29
CA TYR A 200 19.66 -13.73 -13.18
C TYR A 200 19.42 -12.39 -12.50
N GLU A 201 19.30 -11.34 -13.30
CA GLU A 201 18.97 -9.99 -12.81
C GLU A 201 17.51 -9.94 -12.35
N LEU A 202 17.27 -9.58 -11.08
CA LEU A 202 15.95 -9.37 -10.52
C LEU A 202 15.65 -7.87 -10.42
N ILE A 203 14.67 -7.41 -11.17
CA ILE A 203 14.19 -6.03 -11.13
C ILE A 203 13.06 -5.93 -10.10
N CYS A 204 13.25 -5.11 -9.07
CA CYS A 204 12.26 -4.89 -8.05
C CYS A 204 11.53 -3.57 -8.28
N VAL A 205 10.21 -3.61 -8.34
CA VAL A 205 9.33 -2.44 -8.43
C VAL A 205 8.59 -2.30 -7.10
N SER A 206 8.77 -1.16 -6.43
CA SER A 206 8.13 -0.91 -5.14
C SER A 206 7.25 0.33 -5.18
N PHE A 207 5.99 0.15 -4.79
CA PHE A 207 5.00 1.21 -4.66
C PHE A 207 4.93 1.71 -3.22
N ARG A 208 4.89 3.03 -3.05
CA ARG A 208 4.66 3.68 -1.76
C ARG A 208 3.20 3.49 -1.34
N GLY A 209 2.98 3.23 -0.05
CA GLY A 209 1.65 3.23 0.54
C GLY A 209 1.25 4.58 1.17
N THR A 210 0.17 4.54 1.95
CA THR A 210 -0.42 5.72 2.59
C THR A 210 0.49 6.35 3.63
N SER A 211 0.73 7.65 3.50
CA SER A 211 1.43 8.45 4.50
C SER A 211 0.53 8.62 5.73
N PRO A 212 1.01 8.37 6.97
CA PRO A 212 0.16 8.44 8.17
C PRO A 212 -0.58 9.77 8.33
N PHE A 213 0.02 10.86 7.84
CA PHE A 213 -0.48 12.23 7.94
C PHE A 213 -1.03 12.80 6.62
N SER A 214 -1.29 11.96 5.61
CA SER A 214 -1.94 12.36 4.35
C SER A 214 -3.42 11.97 4.38
N ALA A 215 -4.30 12.94 4.61
CA ALA A 215 -5.74 12.70 4.57
C ALA A 215 -6.21 12.21 3.18
N ASP A 216 -5.56 12.64 2.09
CA ASP A 216 -5.91 12.26 0.72
C ASP A 216 -5.63 10.77 0.46
N ASP A 217 -4.48 10.28 0.95
CA ASP A 217 -4.11 8.85 0.86
C ASP A 217 -5.16 8.00 1.61
N TRP A 218 -5.51 8.39 2.84
CA TRP A 218 -6.56 7.72 3.62
C TRP A 218 -7.94 7.79 2.96
N CYS A 219 -8.30 8.91 2.32
CA CYS A 219 -9.54 9.03 1.58
C CYS A 219 -9.57 8.09 0.38
N THR A 220 -8.42 7.83 -0.26
CA THR A 220 -8.30 6.89 -1.36
C THR A 220 -8.52 5.46 -0.87
N ASP A 221 -7.97 5.07 0.27
CA ASP A 221 -8.17 3.73 0.87
C ASP A 221 -9.62 3.47 1.31
N LEU A 222 -10.38 4.54 1.58
CA LEU A 222 -11.78 4.49 1.97
C LEU A 222 -12.75 4.62 0.77
N ASP A 223 -12.27 4.91 -0.44
CA ASP A 223 -13.12 5.19 -1.61
C ASP A 223 -13.81 3.90 -2.13
N LEU A 224 -15.07 3.69 -1.79
CA LEU A 224 -15.83 2.51 -2.25
C LEU A 224 -16.22 2.52 -3.74
N SER A 225 -15.71 3.46 -4.53
CA SER A 225 -15.87 3.49 -5.98
C SER A 225 -15.24 2.27 -6.65
N TRP A 226 -15.87 1.75 -7.71
CA TRP A 226 -15.36 0.60 -8.46
C TRP A 226 -15.37 0.87 -9.97
N TYR A 227 -14.54 0.14 -10.69
CA TYR A 227 -14.39 0.17 -12.15
C TYR A 227 -14.35 -1.27 -12.67
N LEU A 228 -15.11 -1.59 -13.70
CA LEU A 228 -15.08 -2.89 -14.36
C LEU A 228 -13.87 -2.98 -15.30
N LEU A 229 -13.00 -3.95 -15.10
CA LEU A 229 -11.81 -4.17 -15.90
C LEU A 229 -12.05 -5.27 -16.93
N GLY A 230 -12.90 -5.01 -17.93
CA GLY A 230 -13.32 -5.99 -18.93
C GLY A 230 -13.80 -7.30 -18.27
N ASP A 231 -13.32 -8.43 -18.77
CA ASP A 231 -13.66 -9.76 -18.25
C ASP A 231 -12.92 -10.13 -16.94
N ILE A 232 -11.99 -9.29 -16.46
CA ILE A 232 -11.23 -9.55 -15.23
C ILE A 232 -12.11 -9.34 -14.01
N GLY A 233 -13.03 -8.37 -14.02
CA GLY A 233 -13.93 -8.09 -12.89
C GLY A 233 -13.81 -6.67 -12.35
N LYS A 234 -14.54 -6.37 -11.26
CA LYS A 234 -14.62 -5.02 -10.71
C LYS A 234 -13.49 -4.76 -9.72
N VAL A 235 -12.82 -3.63 -9.88
CA VAL A 235 -11.68 -3.23 -9.05
C VAL A 235 -11.89 -1.87 -8.42
N HIS A 236 -11.20 -1.63 -7.31
CA HIS A 236 -11.28 -0.41 -6.54
C HIS A 236 -10.76 0.78 -7.36
N MET A 237 -11.65 1.73 -7.66
CA MET A 237 -11.36 2.81 -8.60
C MET A 237 -10.30 3.77 -8.06
N GLY A 238 -10.25 4.01 -6.74
CA GLY A 238 -9.22 4.83 -6.09
C GLY A 238 -7.79 4.36 -6.43
N PHE A 239 -7.53 3.06 -6.36
CA PHE A 239 -6.24 2.46 -6.67
C PHE A 239 -5.92 2.51 -8.17
N LEU A 240 -6.92 2.37 -9.05
CA LEU A 240 -6.72 2.57 -10.49
C LEU A 240 -6.39 4.02 -10.85
N LYS A 241 -7.02 5.00 -10.18
CA LYS A 241 -6.70 6.42 -10.34
C LYS A 241 -5.23 6.70 -10.00
N ALA A 242 -4.73 6.09 -8.92
CA ALA A 242 -3.33 6.15 -8.51
C ALA A 242 -2.37 5.53 -9.56
N LEU A 243 -2.75 4.41 -10.18
CA LEU A 243 -1.93 3.78 -11.21
C LEU A 243 -1.92 4.52 -12.55
N GLY A 244 -3.04 5.13 -12.95
CA GLY A 244 -3.11 5.91 -14.19
C GLY A 244 -4.40 5.79 -14.98
N LEU A 245 -5.54 5.53 -14.33
CA LEU A 245 -6.85 5.66 -14.97
C LEU A 245 -6.99 7.07 -15.57
N GLN A 246 -7.40 7.17 -16.83
CA GLN A 246 -7.52 8.45 -17.54
C GLN A 246 -8.96 8.95 -17.52
N LYS A 247 -9.13 10.26 -17.33
CA LYS A 247 -10.42 10.95 -17.42
C LYS A 247 -10.61 11.49 -18.85
N LYS A 248 -11.55 10.92 -19.62
CA LYS A 248 -11.85 11.39 -20.99
C LYS A 248 -12.86 12.54 -20.98
N HIS A 249 -14.02 12.35 -20.34
CA HIS A 249 -15.10 13.34 -20.25
C HIS A 249 -15.79 13.27 -18.87
N LYS A 250 -16.78 14.14 -18.61
CA LYS A 250 -17.46 14.25 -17.31
C LYS A 250 -18.03 12.93 -16.76
N ARG A 251 -18.23 11.90 -17.60
CA ARG A 251 -18.77 10.58 -17.24
C ARG A 251 -18.11 9.40 -17.97
N CYS A 252 -16.83 9.51 -18.28
CA CYS A 252 -16.12 8.40 -18.92
C CYS A 252 -14.66 8.36 -18.48
N ALA A 253 -14.28 7.21 -17.92
CA ALA A 253 -12.93 6.86 -17.56
C ALA A 253 -12.43 5.74 -18.48
N SER A 254 -11.14 5.73 -18.79
CA SER A 254 -10.56 4.72 -19.67
C SER A 254 -9.11 4.40 -19.30
N LEU A 255 -8.70 3.16 -19.56
CA LEU A 255 -7.32 2.69 -19.46
C LEU A 255 -6.78 2.37 -20.85
N PRO A 256 -6.32 3.38 -21.63
CA PRO A 256 -5.68 3.10 -22.92
C PRO A 256 -4.45 2.21 -22.74
N LYS A 257 -4.08 1.43 -23.76
CA LYS A 257 -2.90 0.54 -23.71
C LYS A 257 -1.58 1.30 -23.55
N ASP A 258 -1.50 2.44 -24.23
CA ASP A 258 -0.36 3.35 -24.22
C ASP A 258 -0.86 4.80 -24.14
N ILE A 259 -0.03 5.66 -23.57
CA ILE A 259 -0.27 7.10 -23.52
C ILE A 259 0.93 7.84 -24.11
N GLU A 260 0.68 8.94 -24.83
CA GLU A 260 1.74 9.85 -25.23
C GLU A 260 2.28 10.56 -23.98
N GLU A 261 3.58 10.41 -23.71
CA GLU A 261 4.25 11.22 -22.69
C GLU A 261 4.18 12.70 -23.14
N ASP A 262 3.71 13.60 -22.26
CA ASP A 262 3.80 15.04 -22.54
C ASP A 262 5.26 15.37 -22.86
N LYS A 263 5.49 16.11 -23.96
CA LYS A 263 6.83 16.57 -24.39
C LYS A 263 7.60 17.32 -23.30
N HIS A 264 6.90 17.78 -22.26
CA HIS A 264 7.47 18.47 -21.10
C HIS A 264 7.61 17.59 -19.84
N GLY A 265 7.25 16.30 -19.90
CA GLY A 265 7.35 15.36 -18.77
C GLY A 265 6.43 15.67 -17.58
N ARG A 266 5.39 16.50 -17.77
CA ARG A 266 4.57 17.02 -16.66
C ARG A 266 3.51 16.04 -16.13
N ASN A 267 3.10 15.06 -16.93
CA ASN A 267 2.11 14.06 -16.54
C ASN A 267 2.73 12.66 -16.67
N ILE A 268 3.30 12.17 -15.57
CA ILE A 268 3.85 10.82 -15.48
C ILE A 268 2.84 9.98 -14.72
N PHE A 269 2.31 8.92 -15.33
CA PHE A 269 1.38 8.00 -14.67
C PHE A 269 2.10 6.70 -14.33
N ALA A 270 1.87 6.16 -13.12
CA ALA A 270 2.69 5.10 -12.55
C ALA A 270 2.73 3.84 -13.42
N TYR A 271 1.56 3.33 -13.83
CA TYR A 271 1.45 2.11 -14.65
C TYR A 271 2.26 2.23 -15.94
N TYR A 272 2.00 3.26 -16.74
CA TYR A 272 2.66 3.43 -18.05
C TYR A 272 4.16 3.68 -17.92
N LYS A 273 4.59 4.47 -16.93
CA LYS A 273 6.00 4.75 -16.73
C LYS A 273 6.77 3.51 -16.32
N ILE A 274 6.25 2.75 -15.37
CA ILE A 274 6.85 1.52 -14.87
C ILE A 274 6.84 0.44 -15.97
N LYS A 275 5.71 0.25 -16.67
CA LYS A 275 5.61 -0.67 -17.83
C LYS A 275 6.68 -0.37 -18.87
N LYS A 276 6.89 0.90 -19.22
CA LYS A 276 7.92 1.34 -20.18
C LYS A 276 9.33 1.00 -19.70
N VAL A 277 9.65 1.27 -18.42
CA VAL A 277 10.98 0.97 -17.85
C VAL A 277 11.22 -0.53 -17.77
N LEU A 278 10.23 -1.32 -17.33
CA LEU A 278 10.31 -2.78 -17.30
C LEU A 278 10.52 -3.35 -18.69
N LYS A 279 9.73 -2.92 -19.69
CA LYS A 279 9.88 -3.37 -21.07
C LYS A 279 11.28 -3.11 -21.60
N GLN A 280 11.79 -1.89 -21.41
CA GLN A 280 13.16 -1.55 -21.82
C GLN A 280 14.20 -2.48 -21.16
N LYS A 281 14.11 -2.70 -19.85
CA LYS A 281 15.10 -3.50 -19.11
C LYS A 281 15.04 -5.00 -19.44
N LEU A 282 13.84 -5.54 -19.59
CA LEU A 282 13.63 -6.96 -19.93
C LEU A 282 13.96 -7.25 -21.41
N ASP A 283 13.97 -6.22 -22.27
CA ASP A 283 14.49 -6.30 -23.63
C ASP A 283 16.03 -6.24 -23.69
N GLU A 284 16.65 -5.42 -22.83
CA GLU A 284 18.11 -5.35 -22.67
C GLU A 284 18.69 -6.67 -22.12
N ASN A 285 17.97 -7.36 -21.24
CA ASN A 285 18.37 -8.64 -20.66
C ASN A 285 17.23 -9.66 -20.70
N LYS A 286 17.33 -10.66 -21.59
CA LYS A 286 16.30 -11.70 -21.79
C LYS A 286 16.18 -12.72 -20.65
N ASN A 287 17.15 -12.75 -19.73
CA ASN A 287 17.09 -13.61 -18.54
C ASN A 287 16.59 -12.87 -17.29
N ALA A 288 16.50 -11.54 -17.31
CA ALA A 288 16.03 -10.77 -16.17
C ALA A 288 14.60 -11.15 -15.76
N ARG A 289 14.23 -11.01 -14.50
CA ARG A 289 12.82 -11.14 -14.09
C ARG A 289 12.47 -9.93 -13.26
N PHE A 290 11.19 -9.73 -12.97
CA PHE A 290 10.80 -8.65 -12.07
C PHE A 290 9.82 -9.10 -11.01
N MET A 291 9.89 -8.46 -9.86
CA MET A 291 8.92 -8.60 -8.78
C MET A 291 8.27 -7.27 -8.45
N LEU A 292 7.05 -7.35 -7.95
CA LEU A 292 6.25 -6.21 -7.54
C LEU A 292 6.07 -6.28 -6.02
N THR A 293 6.19 -5.14 -5.35
CA THR A 293 5.97 -5.05 -3.91
C THR A 293 5.34 -3.74 -3.48
N GLY A 294 4.69 -3.77 -2.33
CA GLY A 294 4.22 -2.59 -1.65
C GLY A 294 3.58 -2.91 -0.31
N HIS A 295 3.53 -1.89 0.53
CA HIS A 295 2.87 -1.91 1.84
C HIS A 295 1.60 -1.08 1.79
N SER A 296 0.53 -1.49 2.48
CA SER A 296 -0.75 -0.76 2.53
C SER A 296 -1.33 -0.53 1.12
N LEU A 297 -1.74 0.70 0.80
CA LEU A 297 -2.08 1.16 -0.55
C LEU A 297 -1.09 0.68 -1.62
N GLY A 298 0.22 0.71 -1.34
CA GLY A 298 1.24 0.25 -2.29
C GLY A 298 1.12 -1.23 -2.64
N GLY A 299 0.63 -2.06 -1.70
CA GLY A 299 0.34 -3.46 -1.95
C GLY A 299 -0.85 -3.64 -2.91
N ALA A 300 -1.87 -2.80 -2.80
CA ALA A 300 -2.98 -2.79 -3.76
C ALA A 300 -2.50 -2.40 -5.17
N LEU A 301 -1.61 -1.41 -5.29
CA LEU A 301 -1.04 -1.02 -6.58
C LEU A 301 -0.17 -2.14 -7.18
N ALA A 302 0.60 -2.85 -6.35
CA ALA A 302 1.42 -3.98 -6.77
C ALA A 302 0.60 -5.13 -7.36
N VAL A 303 -0.61 -5.38 -6.83
CA VAL A 303 -1.53 -6.41 -7.35
C VAL A 303 -2.30 -5.97 -8.59
N LEU A 304 -2.70 -4.69 -8.66
CA LEU A 304 -3.37 -4.17 -9.85
C LEU A 304 -2.44 -4.06 -11.06
N PHE A 305 -1.13 -3.89 -10.85
CA PHE A 305 -0.18 -3.78 -11.96
C PHE A 305 -0.21 -4.98 -12.93
N PRO A 306 -0.09 -6.26 -12.49
CA PRO A 306 -0.22 -7.40 -13.39
C PRO A 306 -1.63 -7.58 -13.94
N ALA A 307 -2.68 -7.19 -13.20
CA ALA A 307 -4.04 -7.16 -13.73
C ALA A 307 -4.16 -6.23 -14.94
N LEU A 308 -3.52 -5.05 -14.88
CA LEU A 308 -3.48 -4.11 -16.00
C LEU A 308 -2.63 -4.63 -17.17
N LEU A 309 -1.53 -5.34 -16.90
CA LEU A 309 -0.77 -6.02 -17.96
C LEU A 309 -1.65 -7.07 -18.67
N ALA A 310 -2.43 -7.84 -17.93
CA ALA A 310 -3.35 -8.83 -18.49
C ALA A 310 -4.48 -8.15 -19.30
N PHE A 311 -5.07 -7.09 -18.75
CA PHE A 311 -6.08 -6.28 -19.42
C PHE A 311 -5.58 -5.67 -20.74
N HIS A 312 -4.29 -5.33 -20.80
CA HIS A 312 -3.64 -4.80 -22.01
C HIS A 312 -2.99 -5.87 -22.89
N GLU A 313 -3.17 -7.15 -22.56
CA GLU A 313 -2.59 -8.30 -23.28
C GLU A 313 -1.05 -8.23 -23.38
N ASP A 314 -0.37 -7.66 -22.39
CA ASP A 314 1.09 -7.58 -22.31
C ASP A 314 1.68 -8.87 -21.70
N PHE A 315 1.33 -10.03 -22.29
CA PHE A 315 1.68 -11.36 -21.76
C PHE A 315 3.19 -11.62 -21.72
N GLU A 316 3.97 -11.04 -22.63
CA GLU A 316 5.44 -11.13 -22.61
C GLU A 316 6.04 -10.56 -21.31
N LEU A 317 5.45 -9.50 -20.75
CA LEU A 317 5.86 -8.98 -19.44
C LEU A 317 5.38 -9.93 -18.34
N LEU A 318 4.14 -10.40 -18.39
CA LEU A 318 3.59 -11.31 -17.38
C LEU A 318 4.37 -12.63 -17.25
N GLU A 319 4.90 -13.17 -18.34
CA GLU A 319 5.78 -14.35 -18.31
C GLU A 319 7.07 -14.12 -17.51
N ARG A 320 7.55 -12.87 -17.48
CA ARG A 320 8.78 -12.46 -16.78
C ARG A 320 8.53 -12.00 -15.34
N LEU A 321 7.28 -12.03 -14.88
CA LEU A 321 6.92 -11.77 -13.48
C LEU A 321 7.39 -12.93 -12.59
N GLU A 322 8.30 -12.62 -11.67
CA GLU A 322 8.80 -13.50 -10.61
C GLU A 322 7.73 -13.70 -9.52
N GLY A 323 7.14 -12.60 -9.05
CA GLY A 323 6.13 -12.64 -8.01
C GLY A 323 5.68 -11.27 -7.54
N VAL A 324 4.57 -11.27 -6.81
CA VAL A 324 3.95 -10.10 -6.19
C VAL A 324 3.93 -10.33 -4.67
N TYR A 325 4.58 -9.44 -3.93
CA TYR A 325 4.76 -9.54 -2.48
C TYR A 325 4.10 -8.34 -1.82
N THR A 326 3.08 -8.56 -1.00
CA THR A 326 2.31 -7.46 -0.42
C THR A 326 2.20 -7.55 1.09
N PHE A 327 2.18 -6.40 1.75
CA PHE A 327 2.22 -6.30 3.21
C PHE A 327 1.10 -5.40 3.68
N GLY A 328 0.18 -5.92 4.49
CA GLY A 328 -0.94 -5.12 4.98
C GLY A 328 -1.85 -4.60 3.86
N GLN A 329 -1.95 -5.32 2.73
CA GLN A 329 -2.71 -4.91 1.56
C GLN A 329 -4.23 -4.89 1.83
N PRO A 330 -4.96 -3.82 1.44
CA PRO A 330 -6.43 -3.79 1.48
C PRO A 330 -7.06 -4.63 0.35
N ARG A 331 -8.37 -4.89 0.42
CA ARG A 331 -9.09 -5.62 -0.64
C ARG A 331 -9.17 -4.79 -1.92
N VAL A 332 -8.93 -5.42 -3.07
CA VAL A 332 -8.67 -4.71 -4.33
C VAL A 332 -9.80 -4.85 -5.35
N GLY A 333 -10.47 -5.99 -5.40
CA GLY A 333 -11.48 -6.28 -6.40
C GLY A 333 -12.52 -7.27 -5.93
N ASP A 334 -13.48 -7.54 -6.80
CA ASP A 334 -14.60 -8.43 -6.53
C ASP A 334 -14.27 -9.91 -6.72
N GLU A 335 -15.27 -10.77 -6.55
CA GLU A 335 -15.08 -12.22 -6.68
C GLU A 335 -14.60 -12.63 -8.09
N GLN A 336 -15.06 -11.92 -9.14
CA GLN A 336 -14.59 -12.17 -10.49
C GLN A 336 -13.12 -11.79 -10.64
N PHE A 337 -12.73 -10.61 -10.13
CA PHE A 337 -11.33 -10.19 -10.07
C PHE A 337 -10.46 -11.20 -9.32
N CYS A 338 -10.95 -11.72 -8.19
CA CYS A 338 -10.25 -12.73 -7.40
C CYS A 338 -9.95 -13.98 -8.23
N LYS A 339 -10.95 -14.53 -8.94
CA LYS A 339 -10.80 -15.71 -9.80
C LYS A 339 -9.81 -15.46 -10.94
N SER A 340 -9.95 -14.35 -11.65
CA SER A 340 -9.04 -14.00 -12.74
C SER A 340 -7.60 -13.81 -12.28
N MET A 341 -7.39 -13.24 -11.08
CA MET A 341 -6.05 -13.08 -10.53
C MET A 341 -5.44 -14.38 -10.00
N GLU A 342 -6.25 -15.30 -9.45
CA GLU A 342 -5.81 -16.64 -9.07
C GLU A 342 -5.36 -17.44 -10.31
N GLU A 343 -6.11 -17.37 -11.41
CA GLU A 343 -5.72 -17.97 -12.69
C GLU A 343 -4.45 -17.31 -13.26
N LEU A 344 -4.35 -15.97 -13.19
CA LEU A 344 -3.23 -15.22 -13.75
C LEU A 344 -1.92 -15.47 -12.99
N LEU A 345 -1.94 -15.42 -11.65
CA LEU A 345 -0.73 -15.48 -10.82
C LEU A 345 -0.43 -16.90 -10.34
N GLY A 346 -1.45 -17.70 -10.05
CA GLY A 346 -1.34 -18.98 -9.37
C GLY A 346 -0.81 -18.84 -7.93
N VAL A 347 -0.64 -19.97 -7.26
CA VAL A 347 -0.21 -20.03 -5.85
C VAL A 347 1.27 -19.67 -5.64
N LYS A 348 2.07 -19.68 -6.70
CA LYS A 348 3.54 -19.53 -6.65
C LYS A 348 4.06 -18.12 -6.94
N ARG A 349 3.19 -17.19 -7.37
CA ARG A 349 3.59 -15.81 -7.74
C ARG A 349 2.88 -14.74 -6.94
N TYR A 350 2.09 -15.09 -5.94
CA TYR A 350 1.40 -14.11 -5.10
C TYR A 350 1.54 -14.45 -3.62
N PHE A 351 2.13 -13.53 -2.88
CA PHE A 351 2.46 -13.69 -1.46
C PHE A 351 1.90 -12.50 -0.68
N ARG A 352 0.79 -12.72 0.02
CA ARG A 352 0.11 -11.71 0.83
C ARG A 352 0.41 -11.91 2.30
N PHE A 353 1.12 -10.97 2.92
CA PHE A 353 1.52 -11.01 4.32
C PHE A 353 0.61 -10.14 5.18
N VAL A 354 0.13 -10.69 6.29
CA VAL A 354 -0.69 -9.97 7.26
C VAL A 354 -0.19 -10.21 8.68
N TYR A 355 0.09 -9.13 9.38
CA TYR A 355 0.52 -9.17 10.77
C TYR A 355 -0.65 -8.95 11.74
N ALA A 356 -0.82 -9.92 12.64
CA ALA A 356 -1.74 -9.91 13.77
C ALA A 356 -3.13 -9.36 13.43
N ASN A 357 -3.50 -8.26 14.07
CA ASN A 357 -4.80 -7.60 13.97
C ASN A 357 -4.77 -6.38 13.03
N ASP A 358 -3.81 -6.29 12.11
CA ASP A 358 -3.70 -5.17 11.17
C ASP A 358 -5.08 -4.82 10.57
N VAL A 359 -5.50 -3.57 10.73
CA VAL A 359 -6.82 -3.12 10.30
C VAL A 359 -6.95 -3.04 8.78
N VAL A 360 -5.87 -2.80 8.03
CA VAL A 360 -5.93 -2.48 6.60
C VAL A 360 -6.32 -3.67 5.72
N PRO A 361 -5.80 -4.89 5.92
CA PRO A 361 -6.28 -6.08 5.20
C PRO A 361 -7.74 -6.44 5.45
N ARG A 362 -8.44 -5.72 6.33
CA ARG A 362 -9.83 -5.97 6.68
C ARG A 362 -10.76 -4.93 6.06
N ILE A 363 -10.24 -3.99 5.27
CA ILE A 363 -10.99 -2.98 4.54
C ILE A 363 -10.75 -3.08 3.01
N PRO A 364 -11.75 -2.71 2.18
CA PRO A 364 -13.17 -2.60 2.52
C PRO A 364 -13.73 -3.92 3.09
N PHE A 365 -14.84 -3.90 3.85
CA PHE A 365 -15.33 -5.13 4.50
C PHE A 365 -15.83 -6.17 3.49
N ASP A 366 -15.67 -7.46 3.81
CA ASP A 366 -16.13 -8.59 3.01
C ASP A 366 -17.45 -9.14 3.58
N ASP A 367 -18.55 -8.81 2.94
CA ASP A 367 -19.90 -9.28 3.25
C ASP A 367 -20.62 -9.63 1.93
N SER A 368 -21.72 -10.39 1.97
CA SER A 368 -22.50 -10.73 0.75
C SER A 368 -22.99 -9.50 -0.02
N ASP A 369 -23.14 -8.38 0.68
CA ASP A 369 -23.57 -7.10 0.13
C ASP A 369 -22.40 -6.19 -0.30
N LEU A 370 -21.15 -6.59 -0.03
CA LEU A 370 -19.96 -5.78 -0.27
C LEU A 370 -19.09 -6.39 -1.36
N LEU A 371 -18.54 -5.50 -2.18
CA LEU A 371 -17.96 -5.87 -3.46
C LEU A 371 -16.59 -6.52 -3.33
N PHE A 372 -15.75 -6.06 -2.39
CA PHE A 372 -14.32 -6.33 -2.40
C PHE A 372 -13.93 -7.55 -1.56
N LYS A 373 -13.08 -8.41 -2.13
CA LYS A 373 -12.58 -9.66 -1.56
C LYS A 373 -11.06 -9.74 -1.65
N HIS A 374 -10.49 -10.65 -0.85
CA HIS A 374 -9.12 -11.13 -1.06
C HIS A 374 -9.16 -12.42 -1.86
N PHE A 375 -8.05 -12.71 -2.53
CA PHE A 375 -7.81 -13.95 -3.26
C PHE A 375 -6.47 -14.55 -2.82
N GLY A 376 -6.23 -15.81 -3.17
CA GLY A 376 -5.03 -16.54 -2.84
C GLY A 376 -4.74 -16.65 -1.34
N TYR A 377 -3.68 -17.37 -1.01
CA TYR A 377 -3.30 -17.63 0.37
C TYR A 377 -2.77 -16.39 1.10
N CYS A 378 -3.05 -16.33 2.40
CA CYS A 378 -2.53 -15.33 3.32
C CYS A 378 -1.47 -15.94 4.24
N TYR A 379 -0.29 -15.36 4.25
CA TYR A 379 0.74 -15.62 5.25
C TYR A 379 0.45 -14.78 6.49
N HIS A 380 -0.31 -15.36 7.44
CA HIS A 380 -0.73 -14.67 8.66
C HIS A 380 0.26 -14.91 9.80
N PHE A 381 0.68 -13.84 10.45
CA PHE A 381 1.62 -13.88 11.57
C PHE A 381 0.94 -13.40 12.85
N ASN A 382 1.17 -14.09 13.96
CA ASN A 382 0.68 -13.63 15.26
C ASN A 382 1.63 -12.61 15.93
N ILE A 383 1.27 -12.14 17.13
CA ILE A 383 2.08 -11.18 17.92
C ILE A 383 3.47 -11.71 18.34
N LEU A 384 3.76 -13.00 18.15
CA LEU A 384 5.06 -13.61 18.40
C LEU A 384 5.82 -13.89 17.09
N TYR A 385 5.34 -13.34 15.96
CA TYR A 385 5.89 -13.57 14.62
C TYR A 385 5.91 -15.04 14.19
N LYS A 386 5.01 -15.87 14.76
CA LYS A 386 4.78 -17.23 14.24
C LYS A 386 3.78 -17.16 13.09
N GLY A 387 4.23 -17.58 11.91
CA GLY A 387 3.47 -17.60 10.68
C GLY A 387 2.61 -18.85 10.53
N LYS A 388 1.52 -18.72 9.77
CA LYS A 388 0.70 -19.80 9.23
C LYS A 388 0.12 -19.37 7.89
N VAL A 389 0.04 -20.30 6.95
CA VAL A 389 -0.71 -20.08 5.71
C VAL A 389 -2.19 -20.35 5.93
N VAL A 390 -3.06 -19.39 5.57
CA VAL A 390 -4.51 -19.46 5.74
C VAL A 390 -5.23 -18.89 4.51
N ASP A 391 -6.45 -19.34 4.22
CA ASP A 391 -7.24 -18.79 3.10
C ASP A 391 -7.66 -17.32 3.35
N GLU A 392 -8.01 -16.99 4.60
CA GLU A 392 -8.42 -15.64 4.98
C GLU A 392 -7.99 -15.30 6.41
N VAL A 393 -7.76 -14.00 6.65
CA VAL A 393 -7.28 -13.49 7.93
C VAL A 393 -8.31 -13.73 9.05
N PRO A 394 -7.85 -14.05 10.29
CA PRO A 394 -8.74 -14.11 11.43
C PRO A 394 -9.47 -12.78 11.65
N ASN A 395 -10.76 -12.84 11.99
CA ASN A 395 -11.62 -11.67 12.15
C ASN A 395 -11.58 -10.75 10.89
N LYS A 396 -11.94 -11.31 9.74
CA LYS A 396 -11.80 -10.68 8.41
C LYS A 396 -12.44 -9.30 8.22
N ASN A 397 -13.46 -8.99 9.02
CA ASN A 397 -14.16 -7.69 9.01
C ASN A 397 -13.91 -6.87 10.29
N TYR A 398 -12.98 -7.28 11.14
CA TYR A 398 -12.59 -6.57 12.36
C TYR A 398 -13.66 -6.48 13.49
N PHE A 399 -14.95 -6.65 13.20
CA PHE A 399 -16.06 -6.45 14.15
C PHE A 399 -16.56 -7.69 14.89
N ALA A 400 -15.90 -8.84 14.80
CA ALA A 400 -16.37 -10.02 15.53
C ALA A 400 -16.37 -9.78 17.05
N ILE A 401 -17.54 -9.88 17.70
CA ILE A 401 -17.70 -9.64 19.15
C ILE A 401 -16.72 -10.49 19.98
N LYS A 402 -16.54 -11.76 19.59
CA LYS A 402 -15.62 -12.70 20.26
C LYS A 402 -14.14 -12.28 20.14
N SER A 403 -13.80 -11.46 19.15
CA SER A 403 -12.44 -10.99 18.90
C SER A 403 -12.12 -9.66 19.60
N PHE A 404 -13.12 -8.94 20.13
CA PHE A 404 -12.93 -7.64 20.78
C PHE A 404 -11.90 -7.71 21.93
N VAL A 405 -12.13 -8.57 22.93
CA VAL A 405 -11.20 -8.71 24.07
C VAL A 405 -9.81 -9.21 23.63
N PRO A 406 -9.67 -10.27 22.81
CA PRO A 406 -8.38 -10.67 22.26
C PRO A 406 -7.62 -9.56 21.53
N MET A 407 -8.33 -8.66 20.83
CA MET A 407 -7.69 -7.58 20.08
C MET A 407 -7.04 -6.54 20.98
N TYR A 408 -7.73 -6.10 22.03
CA TYR A 408 -7.16 -5.19 23.01
C TYR A 408 -6.04 -5.86 23.81
N LEU A 409 -6.17 -7.15 24.15
CA LEU A 409 -5.10 -7.91 24.78
C LEU A 409 -3.86 -7.94 23.88
N ASN A 410 -4.02 -8.23 22.59
CA ASN A 410 -2.92 -8.19 21.63
C ASN A 410 -2.25 -6.81 21.57
N ALA A 411 -3.02 -5.71 21.57
CA ALA A 411 -2.47 -4.37 21.56
C ALA A 411 -1.61 -4.08 22.83
N VAL A 412 -2.07 -4.53 24.01
CA VAL A 412 -1.29 -4.44 25.25
C VAL A 412 -0.02 -5.30 25.18
N LEU A 413 -0.13 -6.53 24.66
CA LEU A 413 1.01 -7.43 24.51
C LEU A 413 2.02 -6.93 23.47
N GLU A 414 1.59 -6.26 22.40
CA GLU A 414 2.49 -5.60 21.44
C GLU A 414 3.33 -4.52 22.12
N LEU A 415 2.70 -3.66 22.92
CA LEU A 415 3.40 -2.63 23.68
C LEU A 415 4.37 -3.23 24.70
N ALA A 416 3.98 -4.30 25.40
CA ALA A 416 4.87 -4.99 26.33
C ALA A 416 6.06 -5.64 25.59
N ARG A 417 5.80 -6.25 24.43
CA ARG A 417 6.80 -6.91 23.58
C ARG A 417 7.86 -5.92 23.08
N SER A 418 7.51 -4.66 22.82
CA SER A 418 8.47 -3.61 22.43
C SER A 418 9.69 -3.52 23.37
N PHE A 419 9.51 -3.84 24.66
CA PHE A 419 10.58 -3.83 25.66
C PHE A 419 11.34 -5.16 25.75
N VAL A 420 10.78 -6.25 25.25
CA VAL A 420 11.36 -7.61 25.31
C VAL A 420 12.21 -7.90 24.08
N LEU A 421 11.83 -7.39 22.89
CA LEU A 421 12.51 -7.68 21.62
C LEU A 421 14.04 -7.45 21.65
N PRO A 422 14.58 -6.35 22.23
CA PRO A 422 16.03 -6.12 22.25
C PRO A 422 16.81 -7.21 22.99
N TYR A 423 16.21 -7.75 24.06
CA TYR A 423 16.83 -8.78 24.88
C TYR A 423 16.67 -10.18 24.26
N ALA A 424 15.58 -10.41 23.53
CA ALA A 424 15.30 -11.70 22.91
C ALA A 424 16.03 -11.90 21.57
N PHE A 425 16.14 -10.85 20.75
CA PHE A 425 16.62 -10.95 19.36
C PHE A 425 17.78 -9.99 19.04
N GLY A 426 18.22 -9.19 20.02
CA GLY A 426 19.34 -8.26 19.89
C GLY A 426 18.94 -6.80 19.72
N GLU A 427 19.90 -5.90 19.95
CA GLU A 427 19.68 -4.44 19.99
C GLU A 427 19.11 -3.84 18.70
N SER A 428 19.29 -4.51 17.55
CA SER A 428 18.69 -4.10 16.27
C SER A 428 17.16 -4.12 16.28
N TYR A 429 16.52 -4.86 17.19
CA TYR A 429 15.07 -4.95 17.34
C TYR A 429 14.48 -3.92 18.33
N ARG A 430 15.29 -2.98 18.83
CA ARG A 430 14.83 -1.91 19.72
C ARG A 430 13.87 -0.96 19.02
N GLU A 431 12.65 -0.89 19.53
CA GLU A 431 11.65 0.07 19.06
C GLU A 431 11.99 1.48 19.56
N GLY A 432 11.98 2.46 18.66
CA GLY A 432 12.20 3.87 18.98
C GLY A 432 11.00 4.52 19.66
N ILE A 433 11.19 5.74 20.18
CA ILE A 433 10.14 6.51 20.88
C ILE A 433 8.91 6.73 19.98
N LEU A 434 9.12 6.97 18.68
CA LEU A 434 8.02 7.18 17.74
C LEU A 434 7.14 5.94 17.63
N LEU A 435 7.74 4.75 17.45
CA LEU A 435 6.98 3.51 17.37
C LEU A 435 6.29 3.18 18.71
N LEU A 436 6.94 3.42 19.85
CA LEU A 436 6.29 3.30 21.17
C LEU A 436 5.06 4.21 21.29
N GLY A 437 5.12 5.43 20.75
CA GLY A 437 3.97 6.32 20.65
C GLY A 437 2.85 5.75 19.78
N VAL A 438 3.19 5.12 18.66
CA VAL A 438 2.22 4.43 17.79
C VAL A 438 1.61 3.21 18.50
N ARG A 439 2.39 2.43 19.26
CA ARG A 439 1.89 1.32 20.09
C ARG A 439 0.89 1.79 21.14
N LEU A 440 1.15 2.93 21.79
CA LEU A 440 0.22 3.56 22.73
C LEU A 440 -1.09 3.98 22.05
N PHE A 441 -1.01 4.54 20.84
CA PHE A 441 -2.20 4.84 20.04
C PHE A 441 -2.97 3.56 19.67
N GLY A 442 -2.26 2.45 19.40
CA GLY A 442 -2.83 1.13 19.16
C GLY A 442 -3.67 0.59 20.33
N LEU A 443 -3.51 1.10 21.55
CA LEU A 443 -4.40 0.75 22.67
C LEU A 443 -5.80 1.38 22.54
N ILE A 444 -5.92 2.47 21.79
CA ILE A 444 -7.21 3.13 21.49
C ILE A 444 -7.86 2.43 20.29
N VAL A 445 -7.07 2.18 19.24
CA VAL A 445 -7.48 1.52 18.00
C VAL A 445 -6.62 0.26 17.80
N PRO A 446 -7.04 -0.90 18.33
CA PRO A 446 -6.27 -2.15 18.21
C PRO A 446 -5.87 -2.47 16.76
N GLY A 447 -4.64 -2.90 16.53
CA GLY A 447 -4.21 -3.26 15.17
C GLY A 447 -3.86 -2.07 14.26
N ALA A 448 -4.09 -0.82 14.66
CA ALA A 448 -3.51 0.33 13.96
C ALA A 448 -1.97 0.31 14.05
N SER A 449 -1.41 -0.07 15.21
CA SER A 449 0.03 -0.27 15.40
C SER A 449 0.59 -1.44 14.60
N ALA A 450 -0.22 -2.48 14.41
CA ALA A 450 0.14 -3.66 13.63
C ALA A 450 0.33 -3.34 12.13
N HIS A 451 -0.21 -2.22 11.65
CA HIS A 451 -0.01 -1.76 10.28
C HIS A 451 1.34 -1.07 10.04
N CYS A 452 2.22 -0.98 11.03
CA CYS A 452 3.54 -0.38 10.83
C CYS A 452 4.47 -1.33 10.05
N PRO A 453 5.20 -0.85 9.02
CA PRO A 453 6.17 -1.67 8.28
C PRO A 453 7.20 -2.39 9.15
N GLN A 454 7.53 -1.87 10.34
CA GLN A 454 8.40 -2.53 11.30
C GLN A 454 7.99 -3.97 11.62
N ASP A 455 6.70 -4.22 11.86
CA ASP A 455 6.23 -5.56 12.19
C ASP A 455 6.34 -6.50 10.99
N TYR A 456 6.18 -5.97 9.79
CA TYR A 456 6.41 -6.70 8.54
C TYR A 456 7.89 -7.00 8.29
N VAL A 457 8.80 -6.08 8.65
CA VAL A 457 10.25 -6.37 8.64
C VAL A 457 10.60 -7.44 9.68
N ASN A 458 9.98 -7.37 10.86
CA ASN A 458 10.23 -8.35 11.92
C ASN A 458 9.68 -9.73 11.54
N LEU A 459 8.50 -9.83 10.94
CA LEU A 459 7.96 -11.13 10.55
C LEU A 459 8.82 -11.80 9.48
N THR A 460 9.35 -11.08 8.49
CA THR A 460 10.18 -11.72 7.45
C THR A 460 11.53 -12.17 8.00
N ARG A 461 12.06 -11.48 9.02
CA ARG A 461 13.31 -11.86 9.69
C ARG A 461 13.15 -13.01 10.68
N LEU A 462 12.06 -13.01 11.44
CA LEU A 462 11.83 -13.94 12.55
C LEU A 462 10.96 -15.15 12.17
N ALA A 463 10.36 -15.16 10.98
CA ALA A 463 9.61 -16.29 10.48
C ALA A 463 10.49 -17.53 10.32
N SER A 464 9.92 -18.70 10.59
CA SER A 464 10.52 -19.98 10.19
C SER A 464 10.55 -20.05 8.66
N PRO A 465 11.67 -20.44 8.03
CA PRO A 465 11.75 -20.75 6.60
C PRO A 465 10.65 -21.72 6.16
N ASP A 466 10.28 -22.69 7.01
CA ASP A 466 9.25 -23.71 6.70
C ASP A 466 7.90 -23.09 6.33
N THR A 467 7.54 -21.94 6.91
CA THR A 467 6.28 -21.24 6.61
C THR A 467 6.13 -20.93 5.11
N PHE A 468 7.24 -20.75 4.41
CA PHE A 468 7.29 -20.40 2.99
C PHE A 468 7.25 -21.63 2.08
N HIS A 469 7.51 -22.82 2.63
CA HIS A 469 7.41 -24.10 1.94
C HIS A 469 6.06 -24.80 2.13
N GLU A 470 5.23 -24.36 3.10
CA GLU A 470 3.91 -24.96 3.35
C GLU A 470 3.04 -25.07 2.08
N LEU A 471 3.18 -24.15 1.11
CA LEU A 471 2.45 -24.18 -0.16
C LEU A 471 3.04 -25.09 -1.23
N ASP A 472 4.33 -25.45 -1.13
CA ASP A 472 4.93 -26.40 -2.07
C ASP A 472 4.30 -27.79 -1.87
N ASP A 473 3.97 -28.15 -0.62
CA ASP A 473 3.28 -29.38 -0.26
C ASP A 473 1.83 -29.40 -0.77
N TYR A 474 1.08 -28.29 -0.69
CA TYR A 474 -0.28 -28.19 -1.25
C TYR A 474 -0.33 -28.33 -2.76
N SER A 475 0.74 -27.95 -3.48
CA SER A 475 0.82 -28.05 -4.94
C SER A 475 1.17 -29.45 -5.46
N SER A 476 1.43 -30.41 -4.57
CA SER A 476 1.79 -31.79 -4.92
C SER A 476 0.59 -32.76 -4.92
N ASP A 477 -0.59 -32.29 -4.48
CA ASP A 477 -1.83 -33.06 -4.37
C ASP A 477 -2.93 -32.65 -5.39
N GLU A 478 -2.62 -31.72 -6.32
CA GLU A 478 -3.40 -31.41 -7.54
C GLU A 478 -2.69 -31.93 -8.79
#